data_AF-R7Z921-F1
#
_entry.id   AF-R7Z921-F1
#
_cell.length_a   1.000
_cell.length_b   1.000
_cell.length_c   1.000
_cell.angle_alpha   90.00
_cell.angle_beta   90.00
_cell.angle_gamma   90.00
#
_symmetry.space_group_name_H-M   'P 1'
#
loop_
_entity.id
_entity.type
_entity.pdbx_description
1 polymer ?
#
loop_
_entity_poly.entity_id
_entity_poly.type
_entity_poly.pdbx_seq_one_letter_code
_entity_poly.pdbx_strand_id
1 'polypeptide(L)'
;MSSLIDKAFNYAERVVEGKEITTKEVIIQCQWFLRDIKRQDNDDFEFYFDEKAIKKVEKLLKLMNFATGLGVTNKTILEGMADFQAFFLVNVFGWRYKNRPDKFRYRTNYLFIPRKNAKTFICALVLIILMLTEPKFSQFYSICLDRELASKVKEAIDQILVASPRMSKHFKSSKTLSGKIECKITNSFYQARTAEANRNNSILPSAFIADEVGAFKNYANINAMKSGQLNIENPLMFLITTAYAEDQSIMLDELDYLKKIYNSSTNNERLFALLYYAEEQYLWDDYGIEQANPLRIESNYQEIRNSRKDALEKPKEREEYLCKHMNHFMPSNSGETYINIDDVRKCKIDTYDWTDKEVYLGMDLSLSDDNTSFSFATYDDGKIVAESFAFIPEGRLKDKINKERIDYNLFIKEGKCFACGDLIIDYGFVEDMILQIEDKYKVEIVGVGYDRYNAISTTNRLEREGNFKVVEVKQIQSILHMPTKLLREKILKKEFAYLSNALLEINFQNAKVKYAGENLNMMIGKKVSTGKIDMVASLINAIYLMQLDIDFNKQDDFVFQLL
;
A
#
# COMPACT_ATOMS: atom_id res chain seq x y z
N MET A 1 -32.95 -21.39 -11.69
CA MET A 1 -31.80 -21.00 -10.84
C MET A 1 -30.55 -21.16 -11.69
N SER A 2 -29.75 -20.09 -11.83
CA SER A 2 -28.54 -20.10 -12.67
C SER A 2 -27.59 -21.21 -12.21
N SER A 3 -27.02 -21.98 -13.14
CA SER A 3 -26.00 -22.98 -12.81
C SER A 3 -24.70 -22.29 -12.34
N LEU A 4 -23.80 -23.04 -11.70
CA LEU A 4 -22.50 -22.51 -11.28
C LEU A 4 -21.67 -22.08 -12.49
N ILE A 5 -21.78 -22.81 -13.60
CA ILE A 5 -21.15 -22.50 -14.88
C ILE A 5 -21.74 -21.20 -15.44
N ASP A 6 -23.07 -21.11 -15.51
CA ASP A 6 -23.76 -19.93 -16.06
C ASP A 6 -23.34 -18.66 -15.30
N LYS A 7 -23.25 -18.72 -13.97
CA LYS A 7 -22.78 -17.58 -13.15
C LYS A 7 -21.36 -17.15 -13.53
N ALA A 8 -20.44 -18.10 -13.72
CA ALA A 8 -19.06 -17.80 -14.09
C ALA A 8 -18.96 -17.22 -15.52
N PHE A 9 -19.69 -17.79 -16.48
CA PHE A 9 -19.73 -17.29 -17.86
C PHE A 9 -20.36 -15.90 -17.93
N ASN A 10 -21.52 -15.69 -17.30
CA ASN A 10 -22.19 -14.40 -17.24
C ASN A 10 -21.29 -13.32 -16.58
N TYR A 11 -20.51 -13.68 -15.57
CA TYR A 11 -19.53 -12.76 -14.99
C TYR A 11 -18.45 -12.39 -16.00
N ALA A 12 -17.81 -13.39 -16.62
CA ALA A 12 -16.74 -13.17 -17.58
C ALA A 12 -17.19 -12.33 -18.77
N GLU A 13 -18.38 -12.62 -19.33
CA GLU A 13 -18.96 -11.86 -20.44
C GLU A 13 -19.24 -10.41 -20.05
N ARG A 14 -19.92 -10.17 -18.91
CA ARG A 14 -20.19 -8.80 -18.44
C ARG A 14 -18.92 -8.01 -18.16
N VAL A 15 -17.88 -8.64 -17.63
CA VAL A 15 -16.56 -8.02 -17.44
C VAL A 15 -15.93 -7.64 -18.78
N VAL A 16 -15.90 -8.54 -19.75
CA VAL A 16 -15.28 -8.29 -21.07
C VAL A 16 -16.06 -7.24 -21.87
N GLU A 17 -17.38 -7.19 -21.71
CA GLU A 17 -18.26 -6.18 -22.32
C GLU A 17 -18.18 -4.80 -21.64
N GLY A 18 -17.45 -4.67 -20.53
CA GLY A 18 -17.34 -3.42 -19.77
C GLY A 18 -18.60 -3.07 -18.94
N LYS A 19 -19.49 -4.04 -18.72
CA LYS A 19 -20.68 -3.88 -17.85
C LYS A 19 -20.36 -4.03 -16.36
N GLU A 20 -19.19 -4.56 -16.04
CA GLU A 20 -18.67 -4.69 -14.68
C GLU A 20 -17.44 -3.80 -14.51
N ILE A 21 -17.53 -2.81 -13.63
CA ILE A 21 -16.36 -1.99 -13.25
C ILE A 21 -15.40 -2.87 -12.45
N THR A 22 -14.18 -3.08 -12.97
CA THR A 22 -13.13 -3.88 -12.33
C THR A 22 -11.75 -3.52 -12.89
N THR A 23 -10.70 -4.22 -12.44
CA THR A 23 -9.32 -3.96 -12.83
C THR A 23 -8.98 -4.57 -14.18
N LYS A 24 -7.94 -4.03 -14.84
CA LYS A 24 -7.43 -4.53 -16.11
C LYS A 24 -7.08 -6.02 -16.05
N GLU A 25 -6.49 -6.48 -14.95
CA GLU A 25 -6.08 -7.87 -14.77
C GLU A 25 -7.28 -8.82 -14.67
N VAL A 26 -8.36 -8.41 -14.00
CA VAL A 26 -9.60 -9.22 -13.96
C VAL A 26 -10.25 -9.27 -15.33
N ILE A 27 -10.24 -8.17 -16.09
CA ILE A 27 -10.72 -8.16 -17.49
C ILE A 27 -9.92 -9.16 -18.32
N ILE A 28 -8.59 -9.10 -18.27
CA ILE A 28 -7.72 -10.01 -19.03
C ILE A 28 -7.94 -11.46 -18.60
N GLN A 29 -8.08 -11.74 -17.31
CA GLN A 29 -8.35 -13.09 -16.81
C GLN A 29 -9.69 -13.64 -17.32
N CYS A 30 -10.72 -12.80 -17.43
CA CYS A 30 -12.01 -13.16 -18.04
C CYS A 30 -11.88 -13.38 -19.56
N GLN A 31 -11.10 -12.55 -20.26
CA GLN A 31 -10.79 -12.77 -21.69
C GLN A 31 -10.06 -14.09 -21.91
N TRP A 32 -9.07 -14.41 -21.09
CA TRP A 32 -8.36 -15.69 -21.14
C TRP A 32 -9.29 -16.86 -20.89
N PHE A 33 -10.18 -16.77 -19.91
CA PHE A 33 -11.18 -17.80 -19.66
C PHE A 33 -12.05 -18.06 -20.90
N LEU A 34 -12.68 -17.02 -21.47
CA LEU A 34 -13.56 -17.15 -22.64
C LEU A 34 -12.79 -17.61 -23.89
N ARG A 35 -11.55 -17.16 -24.06
CA ARG A 35 -10.66 -17.60 -25.14
C ARG A 35 -10.31 -19.08 -24.98
N ASP A 36 -9.91 -19.49 -23.78
CA ASP A 36 -9.45 -20.85 -23.52
C ASP A 36 -10.59 -21.87 -23.64
N ILE A 37 -11.84 -21.45 -23.37
CA ILE A 37 -13.04 -22.27 -23.66
C ILE A 37 -13.15 -22.61 -25.15
N LYS A 38 -12.69 -21.73 -26.04
CA LYS A 38 -12.63 -22.01 -27.49
C LYS A 38 -11.37 -22.77 -27.88
N ARG A 39 -10.23 -22.46 -27.24
CA ARG A 39 -8.94 -23.12 -27.51
C ARG A 39 -8.91 -24.58 -27.09
N GLN A 40 -9.78 -25.02 -26.17
CA GLN A 40 -9.84 -26.41 -25.72
C GLN A 40 -10.06 -27.42 -26.84
N ASP A 41 -10.63 -27.01 -27.98
CA ASP A 41 -10.82 -27.88 -29.14
C ASP A 41 -9.55 -28.03 -30.00
N ASN A 42 -8.50 -27.23 -29.75
CA ASN A 42 -7.25 -27.31 -30.49
C ASN A 42 -6.28 -28.32 -29.88
N ASP A 43 -5.60 -29.10 -30.72
CA ASP A 43 -4.65 -30.13 -30.27
C ASP A 43 -3.42 -29.58 -29.52
N ASP A 44 -3.00 -28.35 -29.83
CA ASP A 44 -1.85 -27.67 -29.22
C ASP A 44 -2.14 -27.14 -27.81
N PHE A 45 -3.40 -27.07 -27.40
CA PHE A 45 -3.79 -26.63 -26.07
C PHE A 45 -3.96 -27.82 -25.13
N GLU A 46 -3.11 -27.91 -24.09
CA GLU A 46 -3.03 -29.07 -23.20
C GLU A 46 -4.24 -29.25 -22.27
N PHE A 47 -5.11 -28.25 -22.16
CA PHE A 47 -6.16 -28.19 -21.15
C PHE A 47 -7.56 -28.28 -21.74
N TYR A 48 -8.51 -28.76 -20.95
CA TYR A 48 -9.93 -28.70 -21.26
C TYR A 48 -10.74 -28.30 -20.03
N PHE A 49 -11.95 -27.82 -20.25
CA PHE A 49 -12.88 -27.43 -19.20
C PHE A 49 -13.80 -28.60 -18.84
N ASP A 50 -13.62 -29.17 -17.65
CA ASP A 50 -14.38 -30.31 -17.19
C ASP A 50 -15.71 -29.89 -16.55
N GLU A 51 -16.75 -29.82 -17.37
CA GLU A 51 -18.11 -29.54 -16.89
C GLU A 51 -18.63 -30.57 -15.88
N LYS A 52 -18.21 -31.83 -15.97
CA LYS A 52 -18.68 -32.89 -15.05
C LYS A 52 -18.12 -32.65 -13.66
N ALA A 53 -16.86 -32.25 -13.57
CA ALA A 53 -16.23 -31.83 -12.32
C ALA A 53 -16.96 -30.61 -11.72
N ILE A 54 -17.28 -29.60 -12.52
CA ILE A 54 -18.03 -28.42 -12.03
C ILE A 54 -19.45 -28.79 -11.60
N LYS A 55 -20.15 -29.66 -12.33
CA LYS A 55 -21.48 -30.15 -11.92
C LYS A 55 -21.43 -30.89 -10.57
N LYS A 56 -20.31 -31.56 -10.25
CA LYS A 56 -20.08 -32.15 -8.91
C LYS A 56 -19.93 -31.06 -7.85
N VAL A 57 -19.12 -30.03 -8.11
CA VAL A 57 -18.98 -28.86 -7.21
C VAL A 57 -20.32 -28.17 -6.98
N GLU A 58 -21.09 -27.93 -8.05
CA GLU A 58 -22.42 -27.32 -7.97
C GLU A 58 -23.36 -28.12 -7.05
N LYS A 59 -23.38 -29.45 -7.18
CA LYS A 59 -24.18 -30.33 -6.31
C LYS A 59 -23.76 -30.19 -4.83
N LEU A 60 -22.46 -30.05 -4.55
CA LEU A 60 -21.99 -29.79 -3.19
C LEU A 60 -22.45 -28.43 -2.68
N LEU A 61 -22.37 -27.37 -3.51
CA LEU A 61 -22.84 -26.03 -3.13
C LEU A 61 -24.35 -25.99 -2.85
N LYS A 62 -25.16 -26.82 -3.53
CA LYS A 62 -26.60 -26.99 -3.24
C LYS A 62 -26.89 -27.67 -1.89
N LEU A 63 -25.93 -28.42 -1.35
CA LEU A 63 -26.05 -29.10 -0.06
C LEU A 63 -25.56 -28.23 1.10
N MET A 64 -24.87 -27.14 0.81
CA MET A 64 -24.36 -26.20 1.79
C MET A 64 -25.24 -24.95 1.87
N ASN A 65 -25.40 -24.39 3.07
CA ASN A 65 -26.15 -23.16 3.32
C ASN A 65 -25.24 -22.09 3.92
N PHE A 66 -25.61 -20.83 3.72
CA PHE A 66 -24.98 -19.72 4.41
C PHE A 66 -25.34 -19.74 5.90
N ALA A 67 -24.33 -19.70 6.76
CA ALA A 67 -24.54 -19.55 8.20
C ALA A 67 -24.80 -18.09 8.61
N THR A 68 -24.16 -17.16 7.89
CA THR A 68 -24.20 -15.72 8.12
C THR A 68 -24.13 -14.99 6.78
N GLY A 69 -24.51 -13.71 6.74
CA GLY A 69 -24.45 -12.87 5.55
C GLY A 69 -25.77 -12.15 5.24
N LEU A 70 -25.68 -10.95 4.70
CA LEU A 70 -26.84 -10.12 4.40
C LEU A 70 -27.65 -10.73 3.24
N GLY A 71 -28.93 -11.01 3.47
CA GLY A 71 -29.87 -11.47 2.43
C GLY A 71 -29.63 -12.89 1.88
N VAL A 72 -28.77 -13.69 2.53
CA VAL A 72 -28.36 -15.02 2.04
C VAL A 72 -28.53 -16.17 3.05
N THR A 73 -28.80 -15.91 4.33
CA THR A 73 -28.86 -16.94 5.39
C THR A 73 -29.93 -18.02 5.19
N ASN A 74 -30.97 -17.75 4.40
CA ASN A 74 -32.03 -18.72 4.08
C ASN A 74 -31.86 -19.37 2.70
N LYS A 75 -30.70 -19.19 2.06
CA LYS A 75 -30.40 -19.68 0.71
C LYS A 75 -29.30 -20.74 0.76
N THR A 76 -29.32 -21.64 -0.21
CA THR A 76 -28.15 -22.49 -0.46
C THR A 76 -26.96 -21.63 -0.89
N ILE A 77 -25.74 -22.15 -0.74
CA ILE A 77 -24.54 -21.43 -1.15
C ILE A 77 -24.58 -21.12 -2.64
N LEU A 78 -25.06 -22.05 -3.47
CA LEU A 78 -25.20 -21.82 -4.91
C LEU A 78 -26.15 -20.64 -5.23
N GLU A 79 -27.27 -20.54 -4.53
CA GLU A 79 -28.28 -19.49 -4.75
C GLU A 79 -27.79 -18.10 -4.37
N GLY A 80 -27.11 -17.99 -3.22
CA GLY A 80 -26.69 -16.71 -2.64
C GLY A 80 -25.28 -16.25 -3.03
N MET A 81 -24.49 -17.10 -3.70
CA MET A 81 -23.12 -16.76 -4.11
C MET A 81 -23.08 -15.72 -5.23
N ALA A 82 -22.17 -14.76 -5.11
CA ALA A 82 -21.91 -13.75 -6.13
C ALA A 82 -21.17 -14.32 -7.34
N ASP A 83 -21.38 -13.75 -8.52
CA ASP A 83 -20.91 -14.35 -9.76
C ASP A 83 -19.36 -14.37 -9.88
N PHE A 84 -18.65 -13.40 -9.30
CA PHE A 84 -17.18 -13.43 -9.25
C PHE A 84 -16.65 -14.59 -8.38
N GLN A 85 -17.39 -14.98 -7.34
CA GLN A 85 -17.05 -16.13 -6.49
C GLN A 85 -17.27 -17.44 -7.26
N ALA A 86 -18.35 -17.52 -8.03
CA ALA A 86 -18.59 -18.61 -8.96
C ALA A 86 -17.46 -18.70 -10.00
N PHE A 87 -17.06 -17.57 -10.60
CA PHE A 87 -15.95 -17.48 -11.54
C PHE A 87 -14.63 -17.99 -10.94
N PHE A 88 -14.33 -17.62 -9.70
CA PHE A 88 -13.17 -18.11 -8.97
C PHE A 88 -13.21 -19.64 -8.80
N LEU A 89 -14.32 -20.19 -8.28
CA LEU A 89 -14.45 -21.64 -8.06
C LEU A 89 -14.43 -22.43 -9.37
N VAL A 90 -15.07 -21.91 -10.42
CA VAL A 90 -15.10 -22.55 -11.74
C VAL A 90 -13.72 -22.63 -12.36
N ASN A 91 -12.90 -21.58 -12.23
CA ASN A 91 -11.52 -21.63 -12.72
C ASN A 91 -10.66 -22.60 -11.90
N VAL A 92 -10.72 -22.54 -10.57
CA VAL A 92 -9.96 -23.44 -9.68
C VAL A 92 -10.31 -24.91 -9.96
N PHE A 93 -11.60 -25.25 -10.04
CA PHE A 93 -12.06 -26.63 -10.09
C PHE A 93 -12.42 -27.15 -11.48
N GLY A 94 -12.44 -26.32 -12.52
CA GLY A 94 -12.94 -26.71 -13.85
C GLY A 94 -11.87 -27.12 -14.84
N TRP A 95 -10.70 -26.49 -14.81
CA TRP A 95 -9.66 -26.75 -15.81
C TRP A 95 -8.81 -27.99 -15.48
N ARG A 96 -8.67 -28.90 -16.45
CA ARG A 96 -7.91 -30.15 -16.36
C ARG A 96 -6.98 -30.34 -17.53
N TYR A 97 -5.99 -31.23 -17.40
CA TYR A 97 -5.18 -31.68 -18.53
C TYR A 97 -5.95 -32.67 -19.39
N LYS A 98 -5.87 -32.55 -20.71
CA LYS A 98 -6.46 -33.51 -21.65
C LYS A 98 -5.89 -34.92 -21.46
N ASN A 99 -4.57 -35.03 -21.28
CA ASN A 99 -3.88 -36.31 -21.09
C ASN A 99 -3.98 -36.87 -19.67
N ARG A 100 -4.36 -36.04 -18.69
CA ARG A 100 -4.57 -36.44 -17.28
C ARG A 100 -5.79 -35.73 -16.69
N PRO A 101 -7.02 -36.24 -16.94
CA PRO A 101 -8.28 -35.63 -16.52
C PRO A 101 -8.43 -35.38 -15.00
N ASP A 102 -7.67 -36.09 -14.18
CA ASP A 102 -7.59 -35.95 -12.73
C ASP A 102 -6.74 -34.75 -12.27
N LYS A 103 -5.89 -34.20 -13.15
CA LYS A 103 -4.91 -33.16 -12.80
C LYS A 103 -5.45 -31.74 -13.04
N PHE A 104 -5.43 -30.87 -12.03
CA PHE A 104 -5.79 -29.45 -12.21
C PHE A 104 -4.81 -28.69 -13.11
N ARG A 105 -5.32 -27.79 -13.95
CA ARG A 105 -4.52 -26.81 -14.71
C ARG A 105 -3.86 -25.80 -13.78
N TYR A 106 -4.62 -25.14 -12.91
CA TYR A 106 -4.04 -24.11 -12.04
C TYR A 106 -3.40 -24.75 -10.82
N ARG A 107 -2.14 -24.42 -10.56
CA ARG A 107 -1.37 -24.82 -9.36
C ARG A 107 -1.42 -23.72 -8.31
N THR A 108 -1.17 -22.50 -8.76
CA THR A 108 -1.08 -21.31 -7.92
C THR A 108 -2.25 -20.40 -8.20
N ASN A 109 -2.98 -20.04 -7.15
CA ASN A 109 -4.19 -19.23 -7.24
C ASN A 109 -4.03 -17.99 -6.36
N TYR A 110 -4.08 -16.80 -6.94
CA TYR A 110 -4.06 -15.54 -6.20
C TYR A 110 -5.45 -14.94 -6.09
N LEU A 111 -5.78 -14.44 -4.91
CA LEU A 111 -6.94 -13.60 -4.69
C LEU A 111 -6.53 -12.38 -3.87
N PHE A 112 -6.26 -11.29 -4.58
CA PHE A 112 -6.00 -9.99 -3.97
C PHE A 112 -7.32 -9.22 -3.95
N ILE A 113 -7.90 -9.06 -2.77
CA ILE A 113 -9.27 -8.54 -2.64
C ILE A 113 -9.43 -7.82 -1.28
N PRO A 114 -10.11 -6.67 -1.21
CA PRO A 114 -10.29 -5.92 0.04
C PRO A 114 -11.17 -6.64 1.06
N ARG A 115 -11.17 -6.12 2.30
CA ARG A 115 -12.02 -6.64 3.39
C ARG A 115 -13.49 -6.56 2.99
N LYS A 116 -14.32 -7.35 3.68
CA LYS A 116 -15.79 -7.43 3.46
C LYS A 116 -16.23 -8.00 2.10
N ASN A 117 -15.32 -8.52 1.28
CA ASN A 117 -15.66 -9.25 0.04
C ASN A 117 -15.70 -10.79 0.20
N ALA A 118 -16.00 -11.27 1.41
CA ALA A 118 -16.19 -12.70 1.72
C ALA A 118 -15.00 -13.62 1.39
N LYS A 119 -13.77 -13.08 1.46
CA LYS A 119 -12.50 -13.80 1.22
C LYS A 119 -12.36 -15.09 2.04
N THR A 120 -12.49 -15.00 3.38
CA THR A 120 -12.42 -16.16 4.29
C THR A 120 -13.50 -17.20 4.01
N PHE A 121 -14.68 -16.77 3.55
CA PHE A 121 -15.75 -17.68 3.15
C PHE A 121 -15.37 -18.48 1.89
N ILE A 122 -14.75 -17.85 0.89
CA ILE A 122 -14.21 -18.55 -0.30
C ILE A 122 -13.16 -19.58 0.12
N CYS A 123 -12.24 -19.22 1.03
CA CYS A 123 -11.24 -20.15 1.58
C CYS A 123 -11.89 -21.39 2.20
N ALA A 124 -12.93 -21.19 3.03
CA ALA A 124 -13.66 -22.28 3.67
C ALA A 124 -14.35 -23.19 2.64
N LEU A 125 -14.97 -22.63 1.60
CA LEU A 125 -15.59 -23.40 0.53
C LEU A 125 -14.60 -24.26 -0.23
N VAL A 126 -13.47 -23.68 -0.64
CA VAL A 126 -12.40 -24.41 -1.34
C VAL A 126 -11.95 -25.61 -0.50
N LEU A 127 -11.70 -25.42 0.79
CA LEU A 127 -11.25 -26.48 1.70
C LEU A 127 -12.31 -27.57 1.90
N ILE A 128 -13.59 -27.20 2.05
CA ILE A 128 -14.68 -28.19 2.17
C ILE A 128 -14.79 -29.01 0.88
N ILE A 129 -14.78 -28.35 -0.29
CA ILE A 129 -14.85 -29.02 -1.59
C ILE A 129 -13.68 -29.99 -1.73
N LEU A 130 -12.44 -29.53 -1.52
CA LEU A 130 -11.24 -30.36 -1.62
C LEU A 130 -11.28 -31.56 -0.67
N MET A 131 -11.70 -31.36 0.60
CA MET A 131 -11.86 -32.47 1.54
C MET A 131 -12.82 -33.56 1.06
N LEU A 132 -13.80 -33.22 0.22
CA LEU A 132 -14.80 -34.14 -0.32
C LEU A 132 -14.44 -34.71 -1.69
N THR A 133 -13.58 -34.03 -2.46
CA THR A 133 -13.30 -34.38 -3.85
C THR A 133 -11.92 -34.97 -4.09
N GLU A 134 -10.93 -34.63 -3.28
CA GLU A 134 -9.55 -35.11 -3.42
C GLU A 134 -9.38 -36.55 -2.93
N PRO A 135 -8.25 -37.21 -3.28
CA PRO A 135 -7.95 -38.56 -2.84
C PRO A 135 -8.04 -38.76 -1.32
N LYS A 136 -8.27 -40.01 -0.92
CA LYS A 136 -8.35 -40.37 0.50
C LYS A 136 -7.06 -40.00 1.24
N PHE A 137 -7.19 -39.63 2.51
CA PHE A 137 -6.08 -39.25 3.40
C PHE A 137 -5.34 -37.97 3.00
N SER A 138 -5.95 -37.12 2.17
CA SER A 138 -5.40 -35.81 1.80
C SER A 138 -5.34 -34.86 3.00
N GLN A 139 -4.35 -33.97 3.01
CA GLN A 139 -4.08 -33.04 4.11
C GLN A 139 -4.19 -31.60 3.63
N PHE A 140 -4.98 -30.79 4.32
CA PHE A 140 -5.24 -29.40 3.94
C PHE A 140 -4.89 -28.45 5.08
N TYR A 141 -4.36 -27.29 4.71
CA TYR A 141 -3.85 -26.34 5.69
C TYR A 141 -4.21 -24.90 5.35
N SER A 142 -4.30 -24.07 6.38
CA SER A 142 -4.16 -22.62 6.24
C SER A 142 -2.95 -22.18 7.06
N ILE A 143 -2.20 -21.22 6.53
CA ILE A 143 -1.11 -20.56 7.23
C ILE A 143 -1.40 -19.07 7.32
N CYS A 144 -1.19 -18.51 8.51
CA CYS A 144 -1.22 -17.07 8.78
C CYS A 144 -0.16 -16.74 9.84
N LEU A 145 0.34 -15.51 9.85
CA LEU A 145 1.28 -15.06 10.89
C LEU A 145 0.62 -15.01 12.26
N ASP A 146 -0.65 -14.63 12.31
CA ASP A 146 -1.42 -14.47 13.54
C ASP A 146 -2.28 -15.71 13.83
N ARG A 147 -2.28 -16.15 15.09
CA ARG A 147 -2.97 -17.35 15.52
C ARG A 147 -4.50 -17.21 15.51
N GLU A 148 -5.02 -16.03 15.83
CA GLU A 148 -6.46 -15.74 15.76
C GLU A 148 -6.90 -15.62 14.31
N LEU A 149 -6.09 -15.01 13.44
CA LEU A 149 -6.39 -14.99 12.00
C LEU A 149 -6.38 -16.41 11.41
N ALA A 150 -5.47 -17.27 11.86
CA ALA A 150 -5.45 -18.67 11.45
C ALA A 150 -6.74 -19.43 11.84
N SER A 151 -7.39 -19.09 12.96
CA SER A 151 -8.63 -19.77 13.38
C SER A 151 -9.86 -19.37 12.57
N LYS A 152 -9.90 -18.17 11.98
CA LYS A 152 -11.05 -17.65 11.23
C LYS A 152 -11.50 -18.56 10.08
N VAL A 153 -10.56 -19.17 9.37
CA VAL A 153 -10.90 -20.13 8.29
C VAL A 153 -11.56 -21.38 8.87
N LYS A 154 -11.08 -21.89 10.02
CA LYS A 154 -11.71 -23.03 10.70
C LYS A 154 -13.12 -22.68 11.16
N GLU A 155 -13.29 -21.52 11.79
CA GLU A 155 -14.58 -21.02 12.24
C GLU A 155 -15.58 -20.90 11.08
N ALA A 156 -15.15 -20.37 9.93
CA ALA A 156 -15.98 -20.28 8.74
C ALA A 156 -16.40 -21.67 8.21
N ILE A 157 -15.49 -22.66 8.22
CA ILE A 157 -15.83 -24.05 7.87
C ILE A 157 -16.87 -24.60 8.86
N ASP A 158 -16.64 -24.45 10.17
CA ASP A 158 -17.55 -24.94 11.20
C ASP A 158 -18.95 -24.31 11.07
N GLN A 159 -19.01 -23.00 10.82
CA GLN A 159 -20.27 -22.29 10.57
C GLN A 159 -21.02 -22.88 9.37
N ILE A 160 -20.36 -23.06 8.23
CA ILE A 160 -20.98 -23.67 7.04
C ILE A 160 -21.47 -25.08 7.37
N LEU A 161 -20.67 -25.90 8.05
CA LEU A 161 -21.05 -27.27 8.41
C LEU A 161 -22.26 -27.30 9.34
N VAL A 162 -22.32 -26.43 10.36
CA VAL A 162 -23.46 -26.32 11.27
C VAL A 162 -24.73 -25.89 10.53
N ALA A 163 -24.62 -24.91 9.63
CA ALA A 163 -25.74 -24.44 8.81
C ALA A 163 -26.17 -25.46 7.74
N SER A 164 -25.38 -26.53 7.51
CA SER A 164 -25.58 -27.50 6.44
C SER A 164 -25.79 -28.93 6.99
N PRO A 165 -26.98 -29.26 7.55
CA PRO A 165 -27.23 -30.56 8.18
C PRO A 165 -26.97 -31.79 7.30
N ARG A 166 -27.13 -31.65 5.98
CA ARG A 166 -26.85 -32.73 5.01
C ARG A 166 -25.35 -33.05 4.92
N MET A 167 -24.50 -32.07 5.20
CA MET A 167 -23.04 -32.20 5.17
C MET A 167 -22.45 -32.51 6.54
N SER A 168 -22.99 -31.93 7.61
CA SER A 168 -22.42 -31.98 8.97
C SER A 168 -22.08 -33.39 9.45
N LYS A 169 -22.95 -34.38 9.18
CA LYS A 169 -22.75 -35.79 9.57
C LYS A 169 -21.48 -36.43 9.01
N HIS A 170 -21.00 -35.94 7.86
CA HIS A 170 -19.81 -36.42 7.17
C HIS A 170 -18.51 -35.79 7.68
N PHE A 171 -18.60 -34.83 8.60
CA PHE A 171 -17.44 -34.18 9.18
C PHE A 171 -17.34 -34.44 10.69
N LYS A 172 -16.13 -34.31 11.22
CA LYS A 172 -15.85 -34.29 12.65
C LYS A 172 -14.91 -33.11 12.92
N SER A 173 -15.41 -32.10 13.62
CA SER A 173 -14.63 -30.92 13.97
C SER A 173 -14.15 -31.00 15.41
N SER A 174 -12.87 -30.69 15.63
CA SER A 174 -12.34 -30.47 16.98
C SER A 174 -12.96 -29.21 17.60
N LYS A 175 -13.21 -29.26 18.92
CA LYS A 175 -13.66 -28.09 19.70
C LYS A 175 -12.58 -27.00 19.81
N THR A 176 -11.31 -27.36 19.65
CA THR A 176 -10.19 -26.40 19.69
C THR A 176 -10.01 -25.71 18.34
N LEU A 177 -9.73 -24.40 18.36
CA LEU A 177 -9.52 -23.59 17.14
C LEU A 177 -8.31 -24.04 16.30
N SER A 178 -7.29 -24.64 16.92
CA SER A 178 -6.13 -25.23 16.24
C SER A 178 -6.29 -26.72 15.91
N GLY A 179 -7.43 -27.30 16.29
CA GLY A 179 -7.72 -28.71 16.07
C GLY A 179 -8.18 -28.99 14.64
N LYS A 180 -8.16 -30.28 14.28
CA LYS A 180 -8.50 -30.72 12.92
C LYS A 180 -10.01 -30.68 12.65
N ILE A 181 -10.35 -30.51 11.39
CA ILE A 181 -11.66 -30.88 10.83
C ILE A 181 -11.43 -32.08 9.93
N GLU A 182 -12.05 -33.22 10.24
CA GLU A 182 -11.89 -34.48 9.51
C GLU A 182 -13.12 -34.74 8.63
N CYS A 183 -12.88 -35.13 7.38
CA CYS A 183 -13.92 -35.63 6.49
C CYS A 183 -13.96 -37.16 6.55
N LYS A 184 -15.09 -37.73 7.00
CA LYS A 184 -15.27 -39.18 7.17
C LYS A 184 -15.40 -39.95 5.85
N ILE A 185 -15.71 -39.26 4.74
CA ILE A 185 -15.85 -39.89 3.42
C ILE A 185 -14.48 -40.25 2.85
N THR A 186 -13.53 -39.32 2.98
CA THR A 186 -12.19 -39.42 2.39
C THR A 186 -11.11 -39.75 3.42
N ASN A 187 -11.41 -39.68 4.73
CA ASN A 187 -10.41 -39.69 5.81
C ASN A 187 -9.37 -38.56 5.67
N SER A 188 -9.70 -37.51 4.92
CA SER A 188 -8.89 -36.30 4.77
C SER A 188 -9.14 -35.34 5.93
N PHE A 189 -8.23 -34.39 6.16
CA PHE A 189 -8.43 -33.37 7.20
C PHE A 189 -7.94 -31.99 6.80
N TYR A 190 -8.54 -30.97 7.41
CA TYR A 190 -8.05 -29.59 7.42
C TYR A 190 -7.48 -29.22 8.80
N GLN A 191 -6.41 -28.42 8.83
CA GLN A 191 -5.88 -27.83 10.05
C GLN A 191 -5.30 -26.43 9.83
N ALA A 192 -5.71 -25.48 10.68
CA ALA A 192 -5.08 -24.17 10.77
C ALA A 192 -3.71 -24.24 11.44
N ARG A 193 -2.73 -23.51 10.89
CA ARG A 193 -1.36 -23.46 11.42
C ARG A 193 -0.87 -22.03 11.53
N THR A 194 -0.15 -21.74 12.61
CA THR A 194 0.68 -20.54 12.70
C THR A 194 1.93 -20.74 11.87
N ALA A 195 2.42 -19.66 11.27
CA ALA A 195 3.55 -19.66 10.37
C ALA A 195 4.89 -19.77 11.12
N GLU A 196 5.12 -20.89 11.82
CA GLU A 196 6.42 -21.27 12.39
C GLU A 196 7.08 -22.31 11.48
N ALA A 197 8.14 -21.90 10.74
CA ALA A 197 8.77 -22.71 9.70
C ALA A 197 9.21 -24.12 10.17
N ASN A 198 9.72 -24.24 11.41
CA ASN A 198 10.17 -25.53 11.95
C ASN A 198 9.04 -26.56 12.16
N ARG A 199 7.79 -26.13 12.31
CA ARG A 199 6.63 -27.04 12.48
C ARG A 199 6.06 -27.54 11.15
N ASN A 200 6.53 -27.01 10.01
CA ASN A 200 5.99 -27.28 8.68
C ASN A 200 6.88 -28.21 7.82
N ASN A 201 8.06 -28.62 8.30
CA ASN A 201 9.01 -29.40 7.51
C ASN A 201 8.67 -30.90 7.34
N SER A 202 7.58 -31.39 7.96
CA SER A 202 7.20 -32.82 7.93
C SER A 202 5.77 -33.08 7.46
N ILE A 203 5.12 -32.10 6.84
CA ILE A 203 3.72 -32.22 6.39
C ILE A 203 3.64 -32.39 4.88
N LEU A 204 2.58 -33.08 4.43
CA LEU A 204 2.31 -33.39 3.03
C LEU A 204 1.02 -32.67 2.57
N PRO A 205 1.06 -31.33 2.37
CA PRO A 205 -0.12 -30.56 2.04
C PRO A 205 -0.62 -30.86 0.62
N SER A 206 -1.79 -31.50 0.51
CA SER A 206 -2.50 -31.63 -0.77
C SER A 206 -2.87 -30.25 -1.32
N ALA A 207 -3.39 -29.39 -0.43
CA ALA A 207 -3.51 -27.96 -0.70
C ALA A 207 -3.25 -27.12 0.55
N PHE A 208 -2.84 -25.87 0.35
CA PHE A 208 -2.79 -24.91 1.44
C PHE A 208 -3.21 -23.50 1.02
N ILE A 209 -3.72 -22.76 2.00
CA ILE A 209 -4.07 -21.34 1.87
C ILE A 209 -3.09 -20.53 2.72
N ALA A 210 -2.29 -19.69 2.07
CA ALA A 210 -1.61 -18.60 2.75
C ALA A 210 -2.57 -17.41 2.81
N ASP A 211 -3.16 -17.17 3.99
CA ASP A 211 -4.08 -16.06 4.21
C ASP A 211 -3.34 -14.88 4.84
N GLU A 212 -3.73 -13.69 4.42
CA GLU A 212 -3.08 -12.42 4.77
C GLU A 212 -1.60 -12.36 4.40
N VAL A 213 -1.28 -12.83 3.18
CA VAL A 213 0.08 -12.77 2.59
C VAL A 213 0.67 -11.35 2.60
N GLY A 214 -0.16 -10.31 2.52
CA GLY A 214 0.22 -8.91 2.66
C GLY A 214 0.94 -8.58 3.96
N ALA A 215 0.79 -9.38 5.02
CA ALA A 215 1.54 -9.23 6.27
C ALA A 215 2.89 -9.99 6.29
N PHE A 216 3.16 -10.87 5.31
CA PHE A 216 4.36 -11.70 5.29
C PHE A 216 5.56 -10.88 4.80
N LYS A 217 6.69 -10.98 5.52
CA LYS A 217 7.96 -10.30 5.18
C LYS A 217 8.98 -11.18 4.47
N ASN A 218 8.72 -12.49 4.40
CA ASN A 218 9.57 -13.44 3.69
C ASN A 218 8.78 -14.68 3.28
N TYR A 219 9.35 -15.45 2.35
CA TYR A 219 8.72 -16.65 1.79
C TYR A 219 8.94 -17.93 2.60
N ALA A 220 9.63 -17.90 3.76
CA ALA A 220 10.08 -19.12 4.44
C ALA A 220 8.92 -20.11 4.72
N ASN A 221 7.79 -19.59 5.22
CA ASN A 221 6.61 -20.40 5.52
C ASN A 221 5.90 -20.93 4.26
N ILE A 222 5.78 -20.10 3.22
CA ILE A 222 5.17 -20.50 1.94
C ILE A 222 6.05 -21.58 1.27
N ASN A 223 7.37 -21.40 1.29
CA ASN A 223 8.34 -22.35 0.74
C ASN A 223 8.35 -23.68 1.49
N ALA A 224 8.20 -23.67 2.81
CA ALA A 224 8.05 -24.90 3.60
C ALA A 224 6.78 -25.68 3.24
N MET A 225 5.65 -24.99 3.04
CA MET A 225 4.43 -25.65 2.55
C MET A 225 4.62 -26.19 1.13
N LYS A 226 5.22 -25.39 0.23
CA LYS A 226 5.47 -25.75 -1.17
C LYS A 226 6.40 -26.95 -1.31
N SER A 227 7.44 -27.06 -0.48
CA SER A 227 8.35 -28.21 -0.50
C SER A 227 7.66 -29.49 -0.05
N GLY A 228 6.74 -29.41 0.92
CA GLY A 228 5.89 -30.54 1.32
C GLY A 228 4.98 -31.07 0.20
N GLN A 229 4.78 -30.31 -0.88
CA GLN A 229 3.93 -30.70 -2.01
C GLN A 229 4.64 -31.54 -3.10
N LEU A 230 5.93 -31.83 -2.98
CA LEU A 230 6.73 -32.44 -4.06
C LEU A 230 6.14 -33.74 -4.63
N ASN A 231 5.58 -34.60 -3.77
CA ASN A 231 5.00 -35.89 -4.16
C ASN A 231 3.45 -35.87 -4.21
N ILE A 232 2.85 -34.70 -4.21
CA ILE A 232 1.40 -34.53 -4.32
C ILE A 232 1.02 -34.39 -5.79
N GLU A 233 0.04 -35.17 -6.24
CA GLU A 233 -0.46 -35.18 -7.62
C GLU A 233 -1.11 -33.84 -8.04
N ASN A 234 -1.96 -33.31 -7.16
CA ASN A 234 -2.68 -32.06 -7.32
C ASN A 234 -2.26 -31.01 -6.27
N PRO A 235 -1.02 -30.50 -6.33
CA PRO A 235 -0.53 -29.57 -5.33
C PRO A 235 -1.13 -28.19 -5.55
N LEU A 236 -2.13 -27.81 -4.76
CA LEU A 236 -2.79 -26.52 -4.87
C LEU A 236 -2.26 -25.54 -3.82
N MET A 237 -2.00 -24.31 -4.25
CA MET A 237 -1.59 -23.21 -3.39
C MET A 237 -2.50 -22.02 -3.64
N PHE A 238 -2.99 -21.42 -2.56
CA PHE A 238 -3.81 -20.21 -2.60
C PHE A 238 -3.10 -19.10 -1.83
N LEU A 239 -2.76 -18.00 -2.50
CA LEU A 239 -2.20 -16.80 -1.88
C LEU A 239 -3.29 -15.74 -1.86
N ILE A 240 -3.78 -15.45 -0.67
CA ILE A 240 -5.00 -14.68 -0.50
C ILE A 240 -4.75 -13.54 0.47
N THR A 241 -5.05 -12.30 0.08
CA THR A 241 -4.76 -11.16 0.95
C THR A 241 -5.51 -9.88 0.60
N THR A 242 -5.56 -8.97 1.57
CA THR A 242 -5.91 -7.56 1.41
C THR A 242 -4.63 -6.71 1.46
N ALA A 243 -4.69 -5.44 1.09
CA ALA A 243 -3.58 -4.51 1.28
C ALA A 243 -3.34 -4.13 2.76
N TYR A 244 -2.12 -3.70 3.03
CA TYR A 244 -1.61 -3.32 4.34
C TYR A 244 -0.74 -2.05 4.24
N ALA A 245 -0.56 -1.36 5.35
CA ALA A 245 0.49 -0.36 5.52
C ALA A 245 1.82 -1.06 5.86
N GLU A 246 2.39 -1.75 4.89
CA GLU A 246 3.60 -2.56 5.06
C GLU A 246 4.46 -2.45 3.80
N ASP A 247 5.65 -1.86 3.94
CA ASP A 247 6.59 -1.62 2.85
C ASP A 247 7.55 -2.79 2.61
N GLN A 248 7.60 -3.76 3.53
CA GLN A 248 8.42 -4.98 3.41
C GLN A 248 7.60 -6.22 3.07
N SER A 249 6.37 -6.03 2.60
CA SER A 249 5.48 -7.13 2.26
C SER A 249 5.97 -7.87 1.01
N ILE A 250 6.09 -9.20 1.09
CA ILE A 250 6.36 -10.03 -0.10
C ILE A 250 5.26 -9.91 -1.16
N MET A 251 4.06 -9.47 -0.76
CA MET A 251 2.95 -9.30 -1.69
C MET A 251 3.22 -8.17 -2.70
N LEU A 252 4.06 -7.19 -2.36
CA LEU A 252 4.45 -6.13 -3.31
C LEU A 252 5.18 -6.74 -4.52
N ASP A 253 6.16 -7.62 -4.26
CA ASP A 253 6.89 -8.34 -5.31
C ASP A 253 5.96 -9.29 -6.10
N GLU A 254 5.04 -9.98 -5.42
CA GLU A 254 4.04 -10.83 -6.07
C GLU A 254 3.11 -10.03 -6.99
N LEU A 255 2.63 -8.85 -6.55
CA LEU A 255 1.78 -7.99 -7.37
C LEU A 255 2.52 -7.48 -8.60
N ASP A 256 3.80 -7.10 -8.47
CA ASP A 256 4.63 -6.69 -9.60
C ASP A 256 4.82 -7.82 -10.60
N TYR A 257 5.07 -9.03 -10.12
CA TYR A 257 5.15 -10.23 -10.96
C TYR A 257 3.82 -10.53 -11.68
N LEU A 258 2.70 -10.46 -10.97
CA LEU A 258 1.37 -10.68 -11.55
C LEU A 258 1.04 -9.63 -12.60
N LYS A 259 1.26 -8.34 -12.31
CA LYS A 259 1.08 -7.25 -13.29
C LYS A 259 1.96 -7.44 -14.52
N LYS A 260 3.18 -7.95 -14.39
CA LYS A 260 4.04 -8.31 -15.54
C LYS A 260 3.46 -9.44 -16.37
N ILE A 261 2.92 -10.50 -15.74
CA ILE A 261 2.23 -11.58 -16.46
C ILE A 261 1.04 -11.01 -17.27
N TYR A 262 0.22 -10.17 -16.65
CA TYR A 262 -0.94 -9.59 -17.31
C TYR A 262 -0.59 -8.57 -18.40
N ASN A 263 0.56 -7.88 -18.32
CA ASN A 263 0.98 -6.90 -19.31
C ASN A 263 1.90 -7.44 -20.41
N SER A 264 2.45 -8.65 -20.28
CA SER A 264 3.42 -9.22 -21.23
C SER A 264 2.86 -10.42 -21.98
N SER A 265 3.61 -10.88 -22.99
CA SER A 265 3.35 -12.15 -23.68
C SER A 265 3.81 -13.37 -22.87
N THR A 266 4.42 -13.16 -21.69
CA THR A 266 4.90 -14.24 -20.82
C THR A 266 3.70 -14.88 -20.13
N ASN A 267 3.29 -16.04 -20.63
CA ASN A 267 2.14 -16.76 -20.10
C ASN A 267 2.56 -17.82 -19.08
N ASN A 268 2.03 -17.76 -17.87
CA ASN A 268 2.14 -18.84 -16.89
C ASN A 268 0.82 -19.63 -16.87
N GLU A 269 0.73 -20.65 -17.73
CA GLU A 269 -0.47 -21.49 -17.95
C GLU A 269 -0.95 -22.25 -16.68
N ARG A 270 -0.12 -22.28 -15.62
CA ARG A 270 -0.39 -22.93 -14.33
C ARG A 270 -0.81 -21.94 -13.22
N LEU A 271 -0.94 -20.65 -13.51
CA LEU A 271 -1.27 -19.60 -12.54
C LEU A 271 -2.64 -18.99 -12.86
N PHE A 272 -3.45 -18.78 -11.82
CA PHE A 272 -4.71 -18.05 -11.90
C PHE A 272 -4.70 -16.93 -10.87
N ALA A 273 -5.18 -15.74 -11.22
CA ALA A 273 -5.18 -14.60 -10.31
C ALA A 273 -6.37 -13.68 -10.53
N LEU A 274 -7.04 -13.27 -9.45
CA LEU A 274 -8.00 -12.16 -9.47
C LEU A 274 -7.49 -11.05 -8.57
N LEU A 275 -7.29 -9.85 -9.15
CA LEU A 275 -6.75 -8.69 -8.46
C LEU A 275 -7.79 -7.58 -8.44
N TYR A 276 -8.45 -7.38 -7.31
CA TYR A 276 -9.42 -6.30 -7.13
C TYR A 276 -8.80 -5.20 -6.29
N TYR A 277 -8.58 -4.04 -6.89
CA TYR A 277 -8.06 -2.84 -6.24
C TYR A 277 -8.57 -1.61 -6.99
N ALA A 278 -8.48 -0.45 -6.33
CA ALA A 278 -8.74 0.81 -6.99
C ALA A 278 -7.43 1.37 -7.55
N GLU A 279 -7.44 1.78 -8.81
CA GLU A 279 -6.32 2.50 -9.40
C GLU A 279 -6.11 3.85 -8.70
N GLU A 280 -4.87 4.35 -8.77
CA GLU A 280 -4.41 5.49 -7.97
C GLU A 280 -5.30 6.74 -8.15
N GLN A 281 -5.73 7.00 -9.39
CA GLN A 281 -6.60 8.13 -9.72
C GLN A 281 -8.04 7.97 -9.19
N TYR A 282 -8.50 6.75 -8.95
CA TYR A 282 -9.86 6.41 -8.49
C TYR A 282 -9.93 6.06 -7.00
N LEU A 283 -8.83 6.25 -6.24
CA LEU A 283 -8.77 5.90 -4.81
C LEU A 283 -9.83 6.59 -3.94
N TRP A 284 -10.45 7.66 -4.41
CA TRP A 284 -11.34 8.52 -3.63
C TRP A 284 -12.68 8.79 -4.30
N ASP A 285 -13.11 7.94 -5.22
CA ASP A 285 -14.41 8.06 -5.87
C ASP A 285 -15.18 6.72 -5.88
N ASP A 286 -16.41 6.75 -6.38
CA ASP A 286 -17.27 5.57 -6.41
C ASP A 286 -16.81 4.55 -7.47
N TYR A 287 -16.14 5.01 -8.53
CA TYR A 287 -15.58 4.14 -9.55
C TYR A 287 -14.53 3.21 -8.94
N GLY A 288 -13.62 3.73 -8.12
CA GLY A 288 -12.64 2.91 -7.42
C GLY A 288 -13.26 1.96 -6.39
N ILE A 289 -14.32 2.39 -5.68
CA ILE A 289 -15.05 1.51 -4.75
C ILE A 289 -15.57 0.28 -5.50
N GLU A 290 -16.24 0.50 -6.63
CA GLU A 290 -16.75 -0.58 -7.47
C GLU A 290 -15.65 -1.44 -8.06
N GLN A 291 -14.56 -0.82 -8.52
CA GLN A 291 -13.40 -1.49 -9.09
C GLN A 291 -12.77 -2.49 -8.11
N ALA A 292 -12.64 -2.10 -6.83
CA ALA A 292 -12.00 -2.89 -5.79
C ALA A 292 -12.93 -3.91 -5.11
N ASN A 293 -14.26 -3.72 -5.14
CA ASN A 293 -15.19 -4.48 -4.30
C ASN A 293 -16.24 -5.26 -5.12
N PRO A 294 -15.91 -6.47 -5.63
CA PRO A 294 -16.76 -7.22 -6.55
C PRO A 294 -17.98 -7.90 -5.90
N LEU A 295 -18.14 -7.86 -4.57
CA LEU A 295 -19.32 -8.43 -3.90
C LEU A 295 -20.60 -7.59 -4.11
N ARG A 296 -20.45 -6.30 -4.45
CA ARG A 296 -21.54 -5.38 -4.84
C ARG A 296 -22.76 -5.36 -3.91
N ILE A 297 -22.53 -5.38 -2.59
CA ILE A 297 -23.60 -5.21 -1.60
C ILE A 297 -23.74 -3.72 -1.28
N GLU A 298 -24.91 -3.14 -1.59
CA GLU A 298 -25.13 -1.69 -1.48
C GLU A 298 -24.91 -1.14 -0.06
N SER A 299 -25.33 -1.88 0.98
CA SER A 299 -25.06 -1.46 2.36
C SER A 299 -23.56 -1.38 2.68
N ASN A 300 -22.76 -2.29 2.11
CA ASN A 300 -21.31 -2.24 2.27
C ASN A 300 -20.73 -1.05 1.50
N TYR A 301 -21.23 -0.76 0.30
CA TYR A 301 -20.80 0.42 -0.46
C TYR A 301 -21.12 1.71 0.30
N GLN A 302 -22.29 1.78 0.95
CA GLN A 302 -22.62 2.93 1.78
C GLN A 302 -21.68 3.09 2.98
N GLU A 303 -21.30 2.00 3.65
CA GLU A 303 -20.28 2.02 4.71
C GLU A 303 -18.92 2.51 4.18
N ILE A 304 -18.50 2.03 3.00
CA ILE A 304 -17.24 2.44 2.37
C ILE A 304 -17.28 3.93 1.98
N ARG A 305 -18.39 4.43 1.44
CA ARG A 305 -18.58 5.86 1.15
C ARG A 305 -18.51 6.72 2.41
N ASN A 306 -19.05 6.23 3.54
CA ASN A 306 -18.93 6.93 4.82
C ASN A 306 -17.47 6.93 5.31
N SER A 307 -16.79 5.79 5.27
CA SER A 307 -15.35 5.68 5.60
C SER A 307 -14.49 6.61 4.73
N ARG A 308 -14.83 6.77 3.45
CA ARG A 308 -14.18 7.74 2.56
C ARG A 308 -14.33 9.17 3.06
N LYS A 309 -15.55 9.58 3.46
CA LYS A 309 -15.81 10.94 3.98
C LYS A 309 -14.97 11.20 5.22
N ASP A 310 -14.97 10.27 6.17
CA ASP A 310 -14.16 10.39 7.38
C ASP A 310 -12.66 10.45 7.06
N ALA A 311 -12.16 9.62 6.14
CA ALA A 311 -10.76 9.60 5.72
C ALA A 311 -10.31 10.87 4.97
N LEU A 312 -11.21 11.52 4.23
CA LEU A 312 -10.94 12.82 3.60
C LEU A 312 -10.76 13.91 4.66
N GLU A 313 -11.58 13.91 5.71
CA GLU A 313 -11.52 14.88 6.81
C GLU A 313 -10.38 14.58 7.81
N LYS A 314 -10.08 13.30 8.06
CA LYS A 314 -9.19 12.84 9.11
C LYS A 314 -8.03 12.03 8.52
N PRO A 315 -6.82 12.61 8.40
CA PRO A 315 -5.65 11.94 7.85
C PRO A 315 -5.33 10.57 8.48
N LYS A 316 -5.60 10.41 9.78
CA LYS A 316 -5.40 9.15 10.51
C LYS A 316 -6.28 7.99 10.03
N GLU A 317 -7.41 8.28 9.38
CA GLU A 317 -8.36 7.26 8.90
C GLU A 317 -8.09 6.86 7.45
N ARG A 318 -7.19 7.57 6.76
CA ARG A 318 -6.80 7.28 5.37
C ARG A 318 -6.18 5.90 5.21
N GLU A 319 -5.36 5.47 6.15
CA GLU A 319 -4.73 4.15 6.11
C GLU A 319 -5.78 3.03 6.07
N GLU A 320 -6.76 3.08 6.98
CA GLU A 320 -7.82 2.08 7.06
C GLU A 320 -8.65 2.08 5.78
N TYR A 321 -9.07 3.26 5.30
CA TYR A 321 -9.83 3.38 4.06
C TYR A 321 -9.07 2.81 2.84
N LEU A 322 -7.86 3.31 2.59
CA LEU A 322 -7.06 2.93 1.42
C LEU A 322 -6.68 1.45 1.44
N CYS A 323 -6.19 0.94 2.58
CA CYS A 323 -5.77 -0.45 2.68
C CYS A 323 -6.96 -1.42 2.69
N LYS A 324 -8.02 -1.13 3.46
CA LYS A 324 -9.08 -2.11 3.73
C LYS A 324 -10.24 -2.07 2.75
N HIS A 325 -10.50 -0.94 2.11
CA HIS A 325 -11.61 -0.77 1.17
C HIS A 325 -11.17 -0.57 -0.27
N MET A 326 -10.07 0.15 -0.50
CA MET A 326 -9.54 0.40 -1.85
C MET A 326 -8.48 -0.62 -2.27
N ASN A 327 -8.07 -1.49 -1.33
CA ASN A 327 -7.04 -2.51 -1.50
C ASN A 327 -5.71 -1.94 -2.03
N HIS A 328 -5.33 -0.76 -1.52
CA HIS A 328 -4.14 -0.02 -1.89
C HIS A 328 -3.07 -0.15 -0.80
N PHE A 329 -1.87 -0.60 -1.16
CA PHE A 329 -0.75 -0.67 -0.21
C PHE A 329 -0.26 0.72 0.13
N MET A 330 -0.07 0.97 1.43
CA MET A 330 0.51 2.21 1.92
C MET A 330 1.92 1.92 2.47
N PRO A 331 2.85 2.90 2.43
CA PRO A 331 4.10 2.81 3.17
C PRO A 331 3.83 2.50 4.65
N SER A 332 4.72 1.74 5.29
CA SER A 332 4.55 1.44 6.72
C SER A 332 4.61 2.73 7.54
N ASN A 333 3.72 2.85 8.52
CA ASN A 333 3.68 3.97 9.45
C ASN A 333 4.80 3.88 10.52
N SER A 334 5.96 3.33 10.18
CA SER A 334 7.04 2.95 11.09
C SER A 334 7.89 4.12 11.63
N GLY A 335 7.77 5.31 11.07
CA GLY A 335 8.42 6.51 11.60
C GLY A 335 7.63 7.16 12.73
N GLU A 336 8.33 7.59 13.79
CA GLU A 336 7.72 8.40 14.85
C GLU A 336 7.38 9.79 14.30
N THR A 337 6.21 10.33 14.64
CA THR A 337 5.85 11.71 14.29
C THR A 337 6.94 12.68 14.77
N TYR A 338 7.44 13.54 13.88
CA TYR A 338 8.53 14.46 14.22
C TYR A 338 8.13 15.44 15.33
N ILE A 339 6.98 16.10 15.17
CA ILE A 339 6.44 17.08 16.11
C ILE A 339 4.91 17.15 16.01
N ASN A 340 4.24 17.49 17.11
CA ASN A 340 2.81 17.74 17.09
C ASN A 340 2.52 19.03 16.30
N ILE A 341 1.63 18.94 15.32
CA ILE A 341 1.24 20.07 14.48
C ILE A 341 0.67 21.25 15.27
N ASP A 342 0.01 21.01 16.40
CA ASP A 342 -0.55 22.08 17.23
C ASP A 342 0.54 22.91 17.91
N ASP A 343 1.71 22.33 18.19
CA ASP A 343 2.86 23.07 18.72
C ASP A 343 3.52 23.92 17.63
N VAL A 344 3.57 23.41 16.41
CA VAL A 344 4.01 24.19 15.23
C VAL A 344 3.07 25.37 15.02
N ARG A 345 1.75 25.16 15.01
CA ARG A 345 0.75 26.23 14.79
C ARG A 345 0.82 27.37 15.81
N LYS A 346 1.25 27.09 17.05
CA LYS A 346 1.49 28.14 18.06
C LYS A 346 2.65 29.09 17.71
N CYS A 347 3.51 28.70 16.77
CA CYS A 347 4.64 29.48 16.27
C CYS A 347 4.30 30.30 15.02
N LYS A 348 3.03 30.31 14.58
CA LYS A 348 2.60 31.03 13.40
C LYS A 348 2.56 32.54 13.63
N ILE A 349 3.10 33.31 12.70
CA ILE A 349 3.00 34.78 12.65
C ILE A 349 2.44 35.23 11.30
N ASP A 350 1.80 36.40 11.26
CA ASP A 350 1.20 36.93 10.03
C ASP A 350 2.20 37.72 9.18
N THR A 351 3.06 38.50 9.83
CA THR A 351 4.05 39.37 9.18
C THR A 351 5.36 39.39 9.99
N TYR A 352 6.45 39.68 9.30
CA TYR A 352 7.77 39.90 9.88
C TYR A 352 8.52 40.90 9.00
N ASP A 353 9.26 41.82 9.62
CA ASP A 353 10.11 42.75 8.90
C ASP A 353 11.49 42.13 8.68
N TRP A 354 11.76 41.79 7.43
CA TRP A 354 13.01 41.16 7.01
C TRP A 354 14.14 42.17 6.77
N THR A 355 13.84 43.47 6.77
CA THR A 355 14.80 44.51 6.41
C THR A 355 16.05 44.46 7.30
N ASP A 356 17.21 44.50 6.67
CA ASP A 356 18.54 44.48 7.29
C ASP A 356 18.82 43.23 8.14
N LYS A 357 18.17 42.10 7.82
CA LYS A 357 18.45 40.80 8.46
C LYS A 357 19.41 39.95 7.64
N GLU A 358 20.32 39.29 8.35
CA GLU A 358 21.09 38.17 7.81
C GLU A 358 20.22 36.92 7.78
N VAL A 359 20.17 36.25 6.62
CA VAL A 359 19.39 35.04 6.42
C VAL A 359 20.25 33.88 5.91
N TYR A 360 19.88 32.68 6.35
CA TYR A 360 20.45 31.42 5.90
C TYR A 360 19.42 30.72 5.04
N LEU A 361 19.79 30.35 3.83
CA LEU A 361 18.91 29.69 2.89
C LEU A 361 19.21 28.19 2.85
N GLY A 362 18.18 27.37 2.73
CA GLY A 362 18.28 25.94 2.53
C GLY A 362 17.41 25.50 1.36
N MET A 363 17.88 24.52 0.59
CA MET A 363 17.23 23.98 -0.60
C MET A 363 17.02 22.48 -0.48
N ASP A 364 15.93 21.97 -1.07
CA ASP A 364 15.67 20.55 -1.31
C ASP A 364 15.25 20.40 -2.78
N LEU A 365 16.19 19.97 -3.63
CA LEU A 365 16.01 19.89 -5.09
C LEU A 365 15.60 18.48 -5.50
N SER A 366 14.52 18.33 -6.27
CA SER A 366 14.06 17.02 -6.75
C SER A 366 14.18 16.85 -8.26
N LEU A 367 14.75 15.72 -8.71
CA LEU A 367 14.89 15.30 -10.13
C LEU A 367 13.59 14.92 -10.85
N SER A 368 12.48 14.78 -10.13
CA SER A 368 11.34 13.97 -10.57
C SER A 368 9.99 14.66 -10.29
N ASP A 369 8.94 13.87 -10.10
CA ASP A 369 7.57 14.30 -9.78
C ASP A 369 7.41 14.92 -8.37
N ASP A 370 8.50 14.91 -7.58
CA ASP A 370 8.52 15.48 -6.24
C ASP A 370 8.53 17.01 -6.26
N ASN A 371 8.23 17.62 -5.12
CA ASN A 371 8.34 19.08 -5.01
C ASN A 371 9.82 19.47 -4.90
N THR A 372 10.15 20.66 -5.39
CA THR A 372 11.37 21.36 -4.98
C THR A 372 10.98 22.40 -3.94
N SER A 373 11.83 22.69 -2.97
CA SER A 373 11.58 23.76 -2.02
C SER A 373 12.84 24.54 -1.68
N PHE A 374 12.63 25.78 -1.27
CA PHE A 374 13.63 26.50 -0.49
C PHE A 374 12.98 27.15 0.72
N SER A 375 13.79 27.34 1.75
CA SER A 375 13.43 28.03 2.97
C SER A 375 14.57 28.97 3.33
N PHE A 376 14.26 30.13 3.88
CA PHE A 376 15.27 30.96 4.52
C PHE A 376 14.87 31.28 5.95
N ALA A 377 15.87 31.39 6.82
CA ALA A 377 15.69 31.60 8.24
C ALA A 377 16.71 32.60 8.78
N THR A 378 16.30 33.41 9.76
CA THR A 378 17.16 34.31 10.52
C THR A 378 17.05 33.99 12.01
N TYR A 379 18.06 34.38 12.78
CA TYR A 379 18.01 34.36 14.23
C TYR A 379 17.82 35.79 14.75
N ASP A 380 16.65 36.07 15.32
CA ASP A 380 16.26 37.41 15.76
C ASP A 380 15.62 37.35 17.14
N ASP A 381 16.12 38.16 18.07
CA ASP A 381 15.65 38.26 19.46
C ASP A 381 15.38 36.89 20.14
N GLY A 382 16.35 35.98 20.04
CA GLY A 382 16.28 34.64 20.65
C GLY A 382 15.44 33.61 19.87
N LYS A 383 14.80 34.03 18.77
CA LYS A 383 13.91 33.20 17.95
C LYS A 383 14.51 32.90 16.59
N ILE A 384 14.18 31.72 16.06
CA ILE A 384 14.37 31.42 14.65
C ILE A 384 13.11 31.87 13.91
N VAL A 385 13.25 32.81 12.97
CA VAL A 385 12.14 33.25 12.11
C VAL A 385 12.38 32.73 10.70
N ALA A 386 11.38 32.08 10.10
CA ALA A 386 11.53 31.43 8.81
C ALA A 386 10.39 31.72 7.82
N GLU A 387 10.75 31.70 6.54
CA GLU A 387 9.80 31.59 5.43
C GLU A 387 10.18 30.42 4.51
N SER A 388 9.21 29.85 3.81
CA SER A 388 9.41 28.63 3.00
C SER A 388 8.48 28.63 1.80
N PHE A 389 8.98 28.11 0.69
CA PHE A 389 8.29 28.07 -0.60
C PHE A 389 8.47 26.71 -1.25
N ALA A 390 7.44 26.27 -1.97
CA ALA A 390 7.46 25.04 -2.76
C ALA A 390 7.33 25.33 -4.26
N PHE A 391 7.84 24.41 -5.08
CA PHE A 391 7.82 24.45 -6.53
C PHE A 391 7.32 23.11 -7.04
N ILE A 392 6.40 23.17 -8.01
CA ILE A 392 5.79 21.98 -8.61
C ILE A 392 5.76 22.10 -10.14
N PRO A 393 5.83 20.98 -10.87
CA PRO A 393 5.73 20.98 -12.33
C PRO A 393 4.33 21.40 -12.78
N GLU A 394 4.23 22.47 -13.58
CA GLU A 394 2.96 23.02 -14.04
C GLU A 394 2.14 22.01 -14.85
N GLY A 395 2.81 21.27 -15.75
CA GLY A 395 2.19 20.24 -16.60
C GLY A 395 1.57 19.08 -15.82
N ARG A 396 1.92 18.90 -14.54
CA ARG A 396 1.39 17.83 -13.67
C ARG A 396 0.58 18.35 -12.49
N LEU A 397 0.20 19.62 -12.47
CA LEU A 397 -0.53 20.23 -11.37
C LEU A 397 -1.80 19.44 -10.99
N LYS A 398 -2.60 19.06 -11.99
CA LYS A 398 -3.86 18.30 -11.77
C LYS A 398 -3.58 16.92 -11.15
N ASP A 399 -2.58 16.22 -11.67
CA ASP A 399 -2.22 14.89 -11.18
C ASP A 399 -1.70 14.96 -9.75
N LYS A 400 -0.89 15.97 -9.41
CA LYS A 400 -0.41 16.20 -8.04
C LYS A 400 -1.54 16.55 -7.08
N ILE A 401 -2.48 17.41 -7.45
CA ILE A 401 -3.64 17.72 -6.60
C ILE A 401 -4.47 16.46 -6.34
N ASN A 402 -4.69 15.64 -7.37
CA ASN A 402 -5.45 14.40 -7.25
C ASN A 402 -4.75 13.35 -6.38
N LYS A 403 -3.44 13.20 -6.56
CA LYS A 403 -2.60 12.22 -5.84
C LYS A 403 -2.38 12.62 -4.38
N GLU A 404 -1.99 13.87 -4.15
CA GLU A 404 -1.53 14.34 -2.84
C GLU A 404 -2.66 14.93 -1.99
N ARG A 405 -3.81 15.24 -2.61
CA ARG A 405 -4.98 15.86 -1.96
C ARG A 405 -4.63 17.16 -1.23
N ILE A 406 -3.68 17.88 -1.80
CA ILE A 406 -3.26 19.22 -1.41
C ILE A 406 -3.77 20.17 -2.49
N ASP A 407 -4.54 21.19 -2.11
CA ASP A 407 -5.01 22.21 -3.06
C ASP A 407 -3.87 23.16 -3.40
N TYR A 408 -3.01 22.73 -4.32
CA TYR A 408 -1.88 23.54 -4.79
C TYR A 408 -2.32 24.86 -5.43
N ASN A 409 -3.54 24.95 -6.00
CA ASN A 409 -4.03 26.21 -6.55
C ASN A 409 -4.18 27.28 -5.47
N LEU A 410 -4.62 26.89 -4.26
CA LEU A 410 -4.70 27.79 -3.12
C LEU A 410 -3.32 28.34 -2.77
N PHE A 411 -2.32 27.45 -2.64
CA PHE A 411 -0.96 27.86 -2.26
C PHE A 411 -0.24 28.66 -3.34
N ILE A 412 -0.57 28.44 -4.62
CA ILE A 412 -0.11 29.29 -5.73
C ILE A 412 -0.69 30.69 -5.61
N LYS A 413 -2.00 30.81 -5.33
CA LYS A 413 -2.66 32.10 -5.12
C LYS A 413 -2.10 32.85 -3.90
N GLU A 414 -1.70 32.13 -2.85
CA GLU A 414 -1.07 32.68 -1.64
C GLU A 414 0.42 33.01 -1.82
N GLY A 415 1.03 32.68 -2.96
CA GLY A 415 2.45 32.88 -3.21
C GLY A 415 3.36 32.00 -2.35
N LYS A 416 2.85 30.89 -1.81
CA LYS A 416 3.60 29.90 -1.01
C LYS A 416 4.02 28.67 -1.82
N CYS A 417 3.44 28.50 -3.01
CA CYS A 417 3.82 27.49 -3.99
C CYS A 417 3.90 28.12 -5.38
N PHE A 418 4.79 27.65 -6.26
CA PHE A 418 4.91 28.11 -7.63
C PHE A 418 4.83 26.93 -8.60
N ALA A 419 3.95 27.02 -9.59
CA ALA A 419 3.91 26.08 -10.71
C ALA A 419 4.87 26.60 -11.80
N CYS A 420 5.81 25.76 -12.23
CA CYS A 420 6.79 26.12 -13.26
C CYS A 420 7.21 24.88 -14.07
N GLY A 421 7.80 25.11 -15.25
CA GLY A 421 8.19 24.03 -16.15
C GLY A 421 6.99 23.30 -16.78
N ASP A 422 7.19 22.05 -17.19
CA ASP A 422 6.14 21.22 -17.81
C ASP A 422 6.04 19.88 -17.09
N LEU A 423 6.68 18.82 -17.61
CA LEU A 423 6.72 17.51 -16.97
C LEU A 423 7.71 17.43 -15.80
N ILE A 424 8.64 18.38 -15.72
CA ILE A 424 9.65 18.56 -14.67
C ILE A 424 9.72 20.03 -14.26
N ILE A 425 10.24 20.29 -13.06
CA ILE A 425 10.43 21.64 -12.52
C ILE A 425 11.52 22.37 -13.33
N ASP A 426 11.27 23.64 -13.64
CA ASP A 426 12.29 24.52 -14.20
C ASP A 426 13.18 25.08 -13.09
N TYR A 427 14.39 24.52 -12.93
CA TYR A 427 15.34 25.02 -11.94
C TYR A 427 15.81 26.45 -12.22
N GLY A 428 15.79 26.91 -13.47
CA GLY A 428 16.13 28.29 -13.80
C GLY A 428 15.17 29.28 -13.14
N PHE A 429 13.88 28.94 -13.09
CA PHE A 429 12.87 29.71 -12.38
C PHE A 429 13.12 29.73 -10.85
N VAL A 430 13.50 28.59 -10.27
CA VAL A 430 13.84 28.49 -8.84
C VAL A 430 15.07 29.36 -8.51
N GLU A 431 16.10 29.27 -9.35
CA GLU A 431 17.34 30.07 -9.24
C GLU A 431 17.06 31.57 -9.33
N ASP A 432 16.27 32.01 -10.32
CA ASP A 432 15.91 33.41 -10.50
C ASP A 432 15.18 33.96 -9.27
N MET A 433 14.30 33.16 -8.68
CA MET A 433 13.61 33.53 -7.44
C MET A 433 14.57 33.69 -6.27
N ILE A 434 15.56 32.80 -6.14
CA ILE A 434 16.57 32.88 -5.07
C ILE A 434 17.43 34.13 -5.23
N LEU A 435 17.89 34.42 -6.45
CA LEU A 435 18.71 35.60 -6.77
C LEU A 435 17.99 36.93 -6.46
N GLN A 436 16.65 36.94 -6.43
CA GLN A 436 15.84 38.12 -6.12
C GLN A 436 15.54 38.30 -4.62
N ILE A 437 15.93 37.35 -3.74
CA ILE A 437 15.54 37.39 -2.33
C ILE A 437 16.13 38.60 -1.61
N GLU A 438 17.42 38.89 -1.78
CA GLU A 438 18.09 40.04 -1.14
C GLU A 438 17.39 41.36 -1.51
N ASP A 439 17.10 41.55 -2.79
CA ASP A 439 16.41 42.74 -3.29
C ASP A 439 14.96 42.85 -2.81
N LYS A 440 14.24 41.73 -2.80
CA LYS A 440 12.81 41.68 -2.48
C LYS A 440 12.54 41.83 -0.98
N TYR A 441 13.35 41.17 -0.14
CA TYR A 441 13.17 41.14 1.31
C TYR A 441 14.09 42.11 2.05
N LYS A 442 15.03 42.76 1.35
CA LYS A 442 16.04 43.65 1.93
C LYS A 442 16.88 42.93 2.99
N VAL A 443 17.32 41.72 2.66
CA VAL A 443 18.13 40.82 3.50
C VAL A 443 19.52 40.62 2.90
N GLU A 444 20.45 40.11 3.70
CA GLU A 444 21.75 39.58 3.25
C GLU A 444 21.77 38.06 3.38
N ILE A 445 22.07 37.34 2.29
CA ILE A 445 22.17 35.88 2.32
C ILE A 445 23.59 35.48 2.73
N VAL A 446 23.74 35.02 3.97
CA VAL A 446 25.03 34.56 4.52
C VAL A 446 25.51 33.27 3.86
N GLY A 447 24.57 32.39 3.51
CA GLY A 447 24.89 31.16 2.80
C GLY A 447 23.68 30.34 2.37
N VAL A 448 23.92 29.45 1.41
CA VAL A 448 22.91 28.57 0.80
C VAL A 448 23.29 27.10 1.01
N GLY A 449 22.45 26.38 1.75
CA GLY A 449 22.65 24.98 2.09
C GLY A 449 21.86 24.08 1.15
N TYR A 450 22.49 23.04 0.60
CA TYR A 450 21.86 22.18 -0.39
C TYR A 450 22.25 20.71 -0.21
N ASP A 451 21.44 19.77 -0.71
CA ASP A 451 21.84 18.37 -0.78
C ASP A 451 22.56 18.06 -2.10
N ARG A 452 23.61 17.24 -2.07
CA ARG A 452 24.53 17.06 -3.20
C ARG A 452 23.87 16.64 -4.53
N TYR A 453 22.74 15.95 -4.47
CA TYR A 453 22.11 15.39 -5.67
C TYR A 453 21.50 16.51 -6.52
N ASN A 454 22.06 16.72 -7.72
CA ASN A 454 21.50 17.57 -8.80
C ASN A 454 21.53 19.08 -8.56
N ALA A 455 22.19 19.52 -7.50
CA ALA A 455 22.38 20.93 -7.24
C ALA A 455 23.55 21.56 -8.00
N ILE A 456 24.47 20.79 -8.60
CA ILE A 456 25.77 21.31 -9.09
C ILE A 456 25.61 22.47 -10.10
N SER A 457 24.65 22.38 -11.04
CA SER A 457 24.41 23.48 -12.00
C SER A 457 23.86 24.71 -11.30
N THR A 458 22.91 24.50 -10.39
CA THR A 458 22.26 25.55 -9.61
C THR A 458 23.25 26.23 -8.66
N THR A 459 24.11 25.46 -7.98
CA THR A 459 25.11 25.97 -7.04
C THR A 459 26.13 26.85 -7.77
N ASN A 460 26.62 26.41 -8.94
CA ASN A 460 27.55 27.20 -9.74
C ASN A 460 26.95 28.54 -10.18
N ARG A 461 25.65 28.56 -10.51
CA ARG A 461 24.95 29.78 -10.90
C ARG A 461 24.79 30.73 -9.71
N LEU A 462 24.36 30.21 -8.56
CA LEU A 462 24.21 30.99 -7.33
C LEU A 462 25.54 31.58 -6.84
N GLU A 463 26.65 30.83 -6.94
CA GLU A 463 27.99 31.36 -6.64
C GLU A 463 28.43 32.45 -7.63
N ARG A 464 28.19 32.25 -8.93
CA ARG A 464 28.68 33.18 -9.97
C ARG A 464 27.85 34.45 -10.10
N GLU A 465 26.52 34.34 -10.08
CA GLU A 465 25.59 35.44 -10.34
C GLU A 465 25.09 36.08 -9.04
N GLY A 466 24.86 35.28 -7.99
CA GLY A 466 24.42 35.76 -6.68
C GLY A 466 25.57 36.08 -5.73
N ASN A 467 26.80 35.66 -6.03
CA ASN A 467 27.95 35.77 -5.13
C ASN A 467 27.70 35.13 -3.75
N PHE A 468 26.85 34.10 -3.69
CA PHE A 468 26.50 33.42 -2.45
C PHE A 468 27.54 32.36 -2.08
N LYS A 469 27.75 32.16 -0.77
CA LYS A 469 28.48 31.00 -0.26
C LYS A 469 27.58 29.78 -0.27
N VAL A 470 27.87 28.80 -1.11
CA VAL A 470 27.02 27.61 -1.28
C VAL A 470 27.67 26.39 -0.61
N VAL A 471 26.94 25.70 0.27
CA VAL A 471 27.47 24.69 1.18
C VAL A 471 26.72 23.36 1.04
N GLU A 472 27.45 22.28 0.74
CA GLU A 472 26.89 20.93 0.67
C GLU A 472 26.53 20.42 2.08
N VAL A 473 25.23 20.20 2.31
CA VAL A 473 24.67 19.56 3.50
C VAL A 473 24.54 18.06 3.24
N LYS A 474 25.51 17.30 3.74
CA LYS A 474 25.52 15.83 3.62
C LYS A 474 24.30 15.23 4.33
N GLN A 475 23.48 14.51 3.58
CA GLN A 475 22.24 13.87 4.03
C GLN A 475 22.49 12.59 4.85
N ILE A 476 23.25 12.72 5.95
CA ILE A 476 23.52 11.63 6.90
C ILE A 476 23.04 12.00 8.29
N GLN A 477 22.57 11.00 9.04
CA GLN A 477 21.92 11.19 10.33
C GLN A 477 22.79 11.92 11.36
N SER A 478 24.11 11.68 11.38
CA SER A 478 25.02 12.36 12.30
C SER A 478 25.12 13.86 12.06
N ILE A 479 24.90 14.32 10.82
CA ILE A 479 24.98 15.74 10.45
C ILE A 479 23.62 16.40 10.67
N LEU A 480 22.54 15.76 10.22
CA LEU A 480 21.19 16.33 10.31
C LEU A 480 20.55 16.19 11.69
N HIS A 481 21.14 15.42 12.61
CA HIS A 481 20.63 15.28 13.98
C HIS A 481 20.49 16.62 14.69
N MET A 482 21.56 17.40 14.72
CA MET A 482 21.61 18.67 15.44
C MET A 482 20.61 19.71 14.93
N PRO A 483 20.53 20.03 13.62
CA PRO A 483 19.54 21.00 13.13
C PRO A 483 18.11 20.48 13.25
N THR A 484 17.86 19.18 13.05
CA THR A 484 16.53 18.57 13.23
C THR A 484 16.08 18.67 14.69
N LYS A 485 16.99 18.41 15.64
CA LYS A 485 16.73 18.53 17.08
C LYS A 485 16.52 19.99 17.49
N LEU A 486 17.36 20.91 17.01
CA LEU A 486 17.29 22.33 17.32
C LEU A 486 15.94 22.93 16.89
N LEU A 487 15.49 22.65 15.66
CA LEU A 487 14.18 23.08 15.17
C LEU A 487 13.05 22.57 16.08
N ARG A 488 13.10 21.28 16.46
CA ARG A 488 12.10 20.67 17.35
C ARG A 488 12.07 21.36 18.70
N GLU A 489 13.22 21.60 19.31
CA GLU A 489 13.32 22.28 20.62
C GLU A 489 12.82 23.72 20.55
N LYS A 490 13.18 24.47 19.50
CA LYS A 490 12.76 25.85 19.30
C LYS A 490 11.24 25.94 19.12
N ILE A 491 10.62 25.02 18.38
CA ILE A 491 9.15 24.95 18.28
C ILE A 491 8.52 24.67 19.65
N LEU A 492 9.01 23.65 20.38
CA LEU A 492 8.45 23.28 21.68
C LEU A 492 8.60 24.39 22.73
N LYS A 493 9.67 25.18 22.66
CA LYS A 493 9.91 26.35 23.51
C LYS A 493 9.18 27.62 23.04
N LYS A 494 8.49 27.59 21.90
CA LYS A 494 7.89 28.77 21.23
C LYS A 494 8.93 29.85 20.87
N GLU A 495 10.15 29.40 20.59
CA GLU A 495 11.30 30.18 20.11
C GLU A 495 11.50 29.98 18.59
N PHE A 496 10.50 29.43 17.90
CA PHE A 496 10.42 29.39 16.45
C PHE A 496 9.25 30.29 16.01
N ALA A 497 9.38 30.93 14.86
CA ALA A 497 8.33 31.67 14.20
C ALA A 497 8.36 31.41 12.69
N TYR A 498 7.19 31.29 12.07
CA TYR A 498 7.09 31.22 10.61
C TYR A 498 5.90 32.03 10.10
N LEU A 499 6.06 32.67 8.94
CA LEU A 499 4.97 33.38 8.30
C LEU A 499 3.88 32.39 7.87
N SER A 500 2.61 32.77 8.04
CA SER A 500 1.44 31.97 7.70
C SER A 500 1.63 31.18 6.40
N ASN A 501 1.68 29.86 6.53
CA ASN A 501 1.92 28.95 5.42
C ASN A 501 1.33 27.57 5.74
N ALA A 502 0.09 27.34 5.31
CA ALA A 502 -0.58 26.07 5.57
C ALA A 502 0.05 24.89 4.79
N LEU A 503 0.78 25.15 3.70
CA LEU A 503 1.55 24.09 3.02
C LEU A 503 2.73 23.62 3.87
N LEU A 504 3.44 24.54 4.54
CA LEU A 504 4.48 24.19 5.50
C LEU A 504 3.91 23.39 6.68
N GLU A 505 2.74 23.79 7.20
CA GLU A 505 2.02 23.04 8.25
C GLU A 505 1.72 21.59 7.81
N ILE A 506 1.25 21.38 6.57
CA ILE A 506 1.02 20.04 6.01
C ILE A 506 2.34 19.25 5.95
N ASN A 507 3.45 19.88 5.56
CA ASN A 507 4.75 19.23 5.51
C ASN A 507 5.23 18.80 6.92
N PHE A 508 5.04 19.64 7.94
CA PHE A 508 5.30 19.25 9.34
C PHE A 508 4.40 18.11 9.81
N GLN A 509 3.12 18.12 9.44
CA GLN A 509 2.18 17.06 9.79
C GLN A 509 2.57 15.70 9.17
N ASN A 510 3.15 15.71 7.97
CA ASN A 510 3.62 14.50 7.29
C ASN A 510 4.96 13.99 7.84
N ALA A 511 5.77 14.88 8.43
CA ALA A 511 7.14 14.61 8.81
C ALA A 511 7.26 13.54 9.90
N LYS A 512 8.02 12.48 9.57
CA LYS A 512 8.36 11.40 10.50
C LYS A 512 9.86 11.21 10.60
N VAL A 513 10.32 10.87 11.80
CA VAL A 513 11.73 10.66 12.10
C VAL A 513 12.11 9.19 12.09
N LYS A 514 13.35 8.94 11.69
CA LYS A 514 14.07 7.68 11.92
C LYS A 514 15.15 7.92 12.97
N TYR A 515 15.24 6.99 13.92
CA TYR A 515 16.37 6.92 14.84
C TYR A 515 17.31 5.81 14.39
N ALA A 516 18.62 6.03 14.52
CA ALA A 516 19.61 5.01 14.25
C ALA A 516 20.88 5.18 15.07
N GLY A 517 21.64 4.09 15.15
CA GLY A 517 22.84 3.98 15.97
C GLY A 517 22.53 3.88 17.46
N GLU A 518 23.56 3.59 18.25
CA GLU A 518 23.45 3.51 19.72
C GLU A 518 23.06 4.86 20.34
N ASN A 519 23.44 5.97 19.69
CA ASN A 519 23.17 7.33 20.15
C ASN A 519 21.75 7.83 19.82
N LEU A 520 20.93 7.03 19.14
CA LEU A 520 19.57 7.39 18.71
C LEU A 520 19.51 8.74 17.97
N ASN A 521 20.41 8.94 17.00
CA ASN A 521 20.43 10.15 16.19
C ASN A 521 19.14 10.24 15.35
N MET A 522 18.39 11.32 15.53
CA MET A 522 17.14 11.57 14.81
C MET A 522 17.38 12.28 13.47
N MET A 523 16.64 11.88 12.44
CA MET A 523 16.60 12.57 11.14
C MET A 523 15.21 12.38 10.53
N ILE A 524 14.68 13.40 9.86
CA ILE A 524 13.42 13.25 9.12
C ILE A 524 13.67 12.36 7.90
N GLY A 525 12.78 11.39 7.66
CA GLY A 525 12.92 10.45 6.55
C GLY A 525 11.77 10.55 5.55
N LYS A 526 12.07 10.94 4.29
CA LYS A 526 11.07 10.97 3.19
C LYS A 526 10.30 9.64 3.08
N LYS A 527 11.01 8.49 3.11
CA LYS A 527 10.41 7.16 2.95
C LYS A 527 9.44 6.71 4.06
N VAL A 528 9.60 7.22 5.28
CA VAL A 528 8.71 6.86 6.40
C VAL A 528 7.64 7.89 6.68
N SER A 529 7.75 9.07 6.06
CA SER A 529 6.79 10.16 6.20
C SER A 529 5.51 9.84 5.41
N THR A 530 4.37 10.38 5.84
CA THR A 530 3.04 10.05 5.26
C THR A 530 2.67 10.92 4.06
N GLY A 531 3.59 11.76 3.59
CA GLY A 531 3.39 12.70 2.49
C GLY A 531 4.65 13.53 2.25
N LYS A 532 4.48 14.66 1.57
CA LYS A 532 5.58 15.60 1.24
C LYS A 532 6.13 16.27 2.48
N ILE A 533 7.45 16.43 2.51
CA ILE A 533 8.20 17.03 3.62
C ILE A 533 9.28 18.00 3.14
N ASP A 534 9.28 18.34 1.85
CA ASP A 534 10.38 19.02 1.19
C ASP A 534 10.67 20.37 1.85
N MET A 535 9.62 21.12 2.21
CA MET A 535 9.76 22.41 2.89
C MET A 535 10.37 22.28 4.30
N VAL A 536 10.15 21.16 4.98
CA VAL A 536 10.78 20.91 6.29
C VAL A 536 12.25 20.50 6.09
N ALA A 537 12.55 19.76 5.02
CA ALA A 537 13.93 19.41 4.67
C ALA A 537 14.76 20.65 4.29
N SER A 538 14.23 21.53 3.43
CA SER A 538 14.88 22.80 3.09
C SER A 538 15.05 23.71 4.31
N LEU A 539 14.06 23.75 5.22
CA LEU A 539 14.18 24.49 6.48
C LEU A 539 15.28 23.94 7.40
N ILE A 540 15.43 22.62 7.50
CA ILE A 540 16.51 22.00 8.26
C ILE A 540 17.87 22.32 7.64
N ASN A 541 17.99 22.36 6.31
CA ASN A 541 19.22 22.77 5.63
C ASN A 541 19.58 24.24 5.94
N ALA A 542 18.59 25.14 6.00
CA ALA A 542 18.81 26.53 6.41
C ALA A 542 19.30 26.62 7.87
N ILE A 543 18.63 25.90 8.78
CA ILE A 543 18.97 25.88 10.21
C ILE A 543 20.34 25.25 10.45
N TYR A 544 20.74 24.28 9.64
CA TYR A 544 22.09 23.70 9.69
C TYR A 544 23.16 24.76 9.45
N LEU A 545 23.01 25.60 8.42
CA LEU A 545 23.96 26.68 8.16
C LEU A 545 23.95 27.74 9.25
N MET A 546 22.76 28.16 9.68
CA MET A 546 22.61 29.11 10.79
C MET A 546 23.28 28.60 12.06
N GLN A 547 23.14 27.31 12.37
CA GLN A 547 23.77 26.70 13.53
C GLN A 547 25.29 26.69 13.41
N LEU A 548 25.83 26.33 12.25
CA LEU A 548 27.28 26.37 12.03
C LEU A 548 27.82 27.78 12.26
N ASP A 549 27.19 28.79 11.68
CA ASP A 549 27.67 30.16 11.78
C ASP A 549 27.63 30.70 13.22
N ILE A 550 26.52 30.47 13.95
CA ILE A 550 26.40 30.84 15.38
C ILE A 550 27.46 30.12 16.22
N ASP A 551 27.72 28.84 15.97
CA ASP A 551 28.68 28.06 16.76
C ASP A 551 30.13 28.46 16.44
N PHE A 552 30.44 28.84 15.20
CA PHE A 552 31.76 29.36 14.81
C PHE A 552 31.99 30.79 15.32
N ASN A 553 31.02 31.69 15.21
CA ASN A 553 31.16 33.08 15.65
C ASN A 553 31.21 33.20 17.18
N LYS A 554 30.66 32.23 17.94
CA LYS A 554 30.87 32.13 19.39
C LYS A 554 32.30 31.72 19.79
N GLN A 555 33.08 31.13 18.88
CA GLN A 555 34.48 30.76 19.16
C GLN A 555 35.46 31.92 18.97
N ASP A 556 35.06 33.05 18.36
CA ASP A 556 35.93 34.22 18.22
C ASP A 556 35.99 35.11 19.47
N ASP A 557 35.18 34.82 20.50
CA ASP A 557 35.21 35.48 21.83
C ASP A 557 36.26 34.85 22.80
N PHE A 558 37.37 34.30 22.27
CA PHE A 558 38.52 33.90 23.10
C PHE A 558 39.31 35.13 23.56
N VAL A 559 39.03 35.61 24.77
CA VAL A 559 39.87 36.60 25.48
C VAL A 559 41.24 35.97 25.76
N PHE A 560 42.30 36.44 25.08
CA PHE A 560 43.67 36.14 25.47
C PHE A 560 43.96 36.78 26.83
N GLN A 561 44.04 35.97 27.88
CA GLN A 561 44.64 36.39 29.14
C GLN A 561 46.17 36.32 28.98
N LEU A 562 46.80 37.46 28.70
CA LEU A 562 48.25 37.60 28.75
C LEU A 562 48.70 37.55 30.22
N LEU A 563 49.56 36.58 30.52
CA LEU A 563 50.24 36.38 31.81
C LEU A 563 51.28 37.46 32.10
#